data_AF-A0A151IR66-F1
#
_entry.id   AF-A0A151IR66-F1
#
_cell.length_a   1.000
_cell.length_b   1.000
_cell.length_c   1.000
_cell.angle_alpha   90.00
_cell.angle_beta   90.00
_cell.angle_gamma   90.00
#
_symmetry.space_group_name_H-M   'P 1'
#
loop_
_entity.id
_entity.type
_entity.pdbx_description
1 polymer ?
#
loop_
_entity_poly.entity_id
_entity_poly.type
_entity_poly.pdbx_seq_one_letter_code
_entity_poly.pdbx_strand_id
1 'polypeptide(L)'
;MENSPIQHIYSPDVAPSNCHLFQLSSTQSPKHLYSRVSTRQIERELGIPKSTSHRILTTHNFHPYHITLTQQLTLNDFQQRLEFCRWAQIMLNRDRTFFRFVLFSDEATFHNTR
;
A
#
# COMPACT_ATOMS: atom_id res chain seq x y z
N MET A 1 -28.33 6.74 -4.84
CA MET A 1 -28.84 5.38 -4.52
C MET A 1 -28.26 4.45 -5.56
N GLU A 2 -27.08 3.90 -5.29
CA GLU A 2 -26.53 2.83 -6.11
C GLU A 2 -25.79 1.90 -5.15
N ASN A 3 -26.54 0.91 -4.66
CA ASN A 3 -26.02 -0.12 -3.78
C ASN A 3 -25.26 -1.12 -4.65
N SER A 4 -23.93 -0.99 -4.74
CA SER A 4 -23.11 -2.07 -5.30
C SER A 4 -23.17 -3.27 -4.35
N PRO A 5 -23.47 -4.49 -4.83
CA PRO A 5 -23.60 -5.65 -3.97
C PRO A 5 -22.21 -6.04 -3.47
N ILE A 6 -22.07 -6.14 -2.14
CA ILE A 6 -20.93 -6.78 -1.50
C ILE A 6 -20.92 -8.22 -2.03
N GLN A 7 -19.96 -8.55 -2.90
CA GLN A 7 -19.70 -9.93 -3.25
C GLN A 7 -19.16 -10.62 -2.00
N HIS A 8 -20.05 -11.30 -1.28
CA HIS A 8 -19.68 -12.25 -0.25
C HIS A 8 -18.81 -13.33 -0.90
N ILE A 9 -17.49 -13.26 -0.70
CA ILE A 9 -16.58 -14.35 -1.02
C ILE A 9 -16.79 -15.42 0.07
N TYR A 10 -17.84 -16.22 -0.06
CA TYR A 10 -17.90 -17.51 0.61
C TYR A 10 -17.00 -18.46 -0.18
N SER A 11 -15.79 -18.71 0.35
CA SER A 11 -15.01 -19.89 -0.07
C SER A 11 -15.68 -21.12 0.56
N PRO A 12 -16.09 -22.13 -0.23
CA PRO A 12 -16.85 -23.28 0.27
C PRO A 12 -16.03 -24.23 1.17
N ASP A 13 -14.73 -24.00 1.35
CA ASP A 13 -13.81 -24.86 2.10
C ASP A 13 -13.50 -24.37 3.54
N VAL A 14 -14.11 -23.27 4.01
CA VAL A 14 -13.81 -22.73 5.36
C VAL A 14 -14.88 -23.16 6.34
N ALA A 15 -14.50 -24.04 7.29
CA ALA A 15 -15.38 -24.48 8.36
C ALA A 15 -15.96 -23.29 9.15
N PRO A 16 -17.25 -23.31 9.56
CA PRO A 16 -17.97 -22.14 10.07
C PRO A 16 -17.45 -21.58 11.41
N SER A 17 -16.50 -22.26 12.05
CA SER A 17 -16.08 -21.99 13.43
C SER A 17 -15.04 -20.88 13.59
N ASN A 18 -14.45 -20.36 12.50
CA ASN A 18 -13.39 -19.32 12.59
C ASN A 18 -13.82 -17.93 12.10
N CYS A 19 -15.12 -17.71 11.87
CA CYS A 19 -15.68 -16.49 11.28
C CYS A 19 -15.58 -15.22 12.15
N HIS A 20 -15.00 -15.29 13.36
CA HIS A 20 -15.08 -14.21 14.34
C HIS A 20 -13.85 -13.28 14.43
N LEU A 21 -12.79 -13.49 13.63
CA LEU A 21 -11.54 -12.71 13.76
C LEU A 21 -11.26 -11.66 12.67
N PHE A 22 -12.20 -11.38 11.77
CA PHE A 22 -12.05 -10.30 10.78
C PHE A 22 -12.76 -9.00 11.17
N GLN A 23 -12.69 -8.62 12.44
CA GLN A 23 -13.07 -7.29 12.90
C GLN A 23 -11.92 -6.66 13.69
N LEU A 24 -10.91 -6.17 12.99
CA LEU A 24 -10.03 -5.16 13.55
C LEU A 24 -9.85 -4.00 12.56
N SER A 25 -10.40 -2.86 12.99
CA SER A 25 -10.05 -1.48 12.66
C SER A 25 -10.22 -1.00 11.21
N SER A 26 -11.32 -0.26 11.03
CA SER A 26 -11.40 0.95 10.22
C SER A 26 -10.14 1.83 10.33
N THR A 27 -9.70 2.43 9.22
CA THR A 27 -8.61 3.43 9.01
C THR A 27 -7.22 2.99 8.51
N GLN A 28 -7.08 1.85 7.81
CA GLN A 28 -5.94 1.70 6.87
C GLN A 28 -6.36 0.91 5.62
N SER A 29 -6.05 1.45 4.43
CA SER A 29 -6.28 0.78 3.14
C SER A 29 -5.77 -0.68 3.19
N PRO A 30 -6.61 -1.69 2.89
CA PRO A 30 -6.32 -3.11 3.15
C PRO A 30 -5.06 -3.67 2.47
N LYS A 31 -4.52 -2.93 1.51
CA LYS A 31 -3.44 -3.35 0.62
C LYS A 31 -2.07 -3.40 1.30
N HIS A 32 -1.88 -2.64 2.40
CA HIS A 32 -0.58 -2.52 3.05
C HIS A 32 -0.34 -3.54 4.18
N LEU A 33 -1.39 -4.14 4.73
CA LEU A 33 -1.28 -5.02 5.90
C LEU A 33 -0.66 -6.39 5.57
N TYR A 34 -0.79 -6.86 4.32
CA TYR A 34 -0.28 -8.17 3.90
C TYR A 34 1.15 -8.15 3.36
N SER A 35 1.79 -6.96 3.28
CA SER A 35 3.12 -6.80 2.67
C SER A 35 4.22 -7.61 3.38
N ARG A 36 4.04 -7.97 4.65
CA ARG A 36 5.10 -8.57 5.48
C ARG A 36 4.79 -9.98 5.99
N VAL A 37 3.65 -10.56 5.63
CA VAL A 37 3.20 -11.83 6.20
C VAL A 37 3.57 -12.99 5.27
N SER A 38 4.31 -13.96 5.78
CA SER A 38 4.66 -15.17 5.01
C SER A 38 3.50 -16.17 5.01
N THR A 39 3.42 -17.02 3.98
CA THR A 39 2.42 -18.12 3.92
C THR A 39 2.56 -19.10 5.10
N ARG A 40 3.75 -19.23 5.68
CA ARG A 40 3.99 -20.03 6.91
C ARG A 40 3.37 -19.38 8.14
N GLN A 41 3.42 -18.05 8.22
CA GLN A 41 2.83 -17.30 9.31
C GLN A 41 1.30 -17.36 9.24
N ILE A 42 0.73 -17.25 8.03
CA ILE A 42 -0.71 -17.46 7.76
C ILE A 42 -1.16 -18.85 8.25
N GLU A 43 -0.38 -19.89 7.95
CA GLU A 43 -0.69 -21.26 8.41
C GLU A 43 -0.67 -21.38 9.93
N ARG A 44 0.33 -20.79 10.61
CA ARG A 44 0.42 -20.85 12.07
C ARG A 44 -0.68 -20.07 12.78
N GLU A 45 -1.05 -18.91 12.25
CA GLU A 45 -2.00 -17.98 12.90
C GLU A 45 -3.45 -18.32 12.58
N LEU A 46 -3.73 -18.75 11.35
CA LEU A 46 -5.10 -18.99 10.87
C LEU A 46 -5.40 -20.49 10.66
N GLY A 47 -4.42 -21.37 10.80
CA GLY A 47 -4.57 -22.80 10.54
C GLY A 47 -4.79 -23.15 9.06
N ILE A 48 -4.62 -22.17 8.16
CA ILE A 48 -4.86 -22.35 6.73
C ILE A 48 -3.62 -22.98 6.09
N PRO A 49 -3.75 -24.13 5.42
CA PRO A 49 -2.63 -24.74 4.71
C PRO A 49 -1.97 -23.77 3.72
N LYS A 50 -0.65 -23.88 3.54
CA LYS A 50 0.10 -23.00 2.62
C LYS A 50 -0.43 -23.04 1.18
N SER A 51 -0.87 -24.21 0.71
CA SER A 51 -1.45 -24.39 -0.63
C SER A 51 -2.72 -23.57 -0.80
N THR A 52 -3.61 -23.58 0.19
CA THR A 52 -4.84 -22.79 0.21
C THR A 52 -4.53 -21.30 0.27
N SER A 53 -3.60 -20.89 1.14
CA SER A 53 -3.14 -19.50 1.22
C SER A 53 -2.57 -19.02 -0.11
N HIS A 54 -1.74 -19.84 -0.77
CA HIS A 54 -1.18 -19.52 -2.08
C HIS A 54 -2.27 -19.40 -3.16
N ARG A 55 -3.23 -20.33 -3.19
CA ARG A 55 -4.38 -20.29 -4.11
C ARG A 55 -5.15 -18.97 -3.94
N ILE A 56 -5.49 -18.60 -2.71
CA ILE A 56 -6.19 -17.34 -2.40
C ILE A 56 -5.39 -16.13 -2.90
N LEU A 57 -4.08 -16.07 -2.62
CA LEU A 57 -3.22 -14.97 -3.06
C LEU A 57 -3.18 -14.87 -4.60
N THR A 58 -3.06 -16.01 -5.31
CA THR A 58 -3.05 -16.02 -6.78
C THR A 58 -4.41 -15.63 -7.37
N THR A 59 -5.52 -16.17 -6.85
CA THR A 59 -6.88 -15.86 -7.33
C THR A 59 -7.22 -14.38 -7.21
N HIS A 60 -6.73 -13.72 -6.17
CA HIS A 60 -6.93 -12.28 -5.96
C HIS A 60 -5.82 -11.39 -6.54
N ASN A 61 -4.85 -11.96 -7.27
CA ASN A 61 -3.71 -11.24 -7.86
C ASN A 61 -2.90 -10.45 -6.83
N PHE A 62 -2.71 -11.02 -5.63
CA PHE A 62 -1.82 -10.45 -4.62
C PHE A 62 -0.39 -10.85 -4.90
N HIS A 63 0.45 -9.84 -5.16
CA HIS A 63 1.88 -10.01 -5.33
C HIS A 63 2.63 -9.68 -4.03
N PRO A 64 3.71 -10.42 -3.70
CA PRO A 64 4.60 -10.05 -2.60
C PRO A 64 5.08 -8.60 -2.80
N TYR A 65 4.80 -7.74 -1.83
CA TYR A 65 5.24 -6.35 -1.87
C TYR A 65 6.32 -6.15 -0.81
N HIS A 66 7.54 -5.84 -1.26
CA HIS A 66 8.64 -5.50 -0.36
C HIS A 66 8.71 -3.98 -0.18
N ILE A 67 8.37 -3.48 1.01
CA ILE A 67 8.52 -2.06 1.32
C ILE A 67 10.01 -1.74 1.49
N THR A 68 10.57 -1.00 0.54
CA THR A 68 11.92 -0.42 0.66
C THR A 68 11.80 1.03 1.13
N LEU A 69 12.19 1.28 2.38
CA LEU A 69 12.26 2.64 2.92
C LEU A 69 13.56 3.29 2.45
N THR A 70 13.48 4.19 1.47
CA THR A 70 14.64 4.88 0.90
C THR A 70 15.02 6.17 1.65
N GLN A 71 14.12 6.70 2.47
CA GLN A 71 14.30 7.92 3.25
C GLN A 71 13.63 7.79 4.62
N GLN A 72 14.24 8.33 5.67
CA GLN A 72 13.60 8.48 6.97
C GLN A 72 12.78 9.78 6.96
N LEU A 73 11.49 9.66 6.71
CA LEU A 73 10.57 10.80 6.76
C LEU A 73 10.13 11.06 8.20
N THR A 74 10.34 12.29 8.66
CA THR A 74 9.84 12.78 9.95
C THR A 74 8.45 13.41 9.79
N LEU A 75 7.72 13.57 10.90
CA LEU A 75 6.42 14.27 10.91
C LEU A 75 6.53 15.69 10.31
N ASN A 76 7.64 16.37 10.57
CA ASN A 76 7.89 17.69 10.02
C ASN A 76 8.07 17.67 8.49
N ASP A 77 8.66 16.62 7.92
CA ASP A 77 8.81 16.48 6.47
C ASP A 77 7.46 16.34 5.78
N PHE A 78 6.50 15.64 6.41
CA PHE A 78 5.14 15.56 5.88
C PHE A 78 4.47 16.93 5.83
N GLN A 79 4.62 17.73 6.88
CA GLN A 79 4.07 19.09 6.91
C GLN A 79 4.71 19.97 5.83
N GLN A 80 6.04 19.97 5.72
CA GLN A 80 6.76 20.74 4.70
C GLN A 80 6.35 20.34 3.27
N ARG A 81 6.24 19.04 2.99
CA ARG A 81 5.79 18.53 1.69
C ARG A 81 4.35 18.97 1.40
N LEU A 82 3.48 18.94 2.40
CA LEU A 82 2.09 19.37 2.24
C LEU A 82 1.99 20.87 1.97
N GLU A 83 2.77 21.71 2.66
CA GLU A 83 2.84 23.15 2.39
C GLU A 83 3.36 23.42 0.98
N PHE A 84 4.40 22.73 0.56
CA PHE A 84 4.92 22.84 -0.80
C PHE A 84 3.83 22.50 -1.84
N CYS A 85 3.10 21.40 -1.65
CA CYS A 85 2.00 21.00 -2.54
C CYS A 85 0.91 22.07 -2.62
N ARG A 86 0.49 22.64 -1.47
CA ARG A 86 -0.50 23.74 -1.43
C ARG A 86 0.00 24.96 -2.19
N TRP A 87 1.25 25.37 -1.93
CA TRP A 87 1.87 26.50 -2.62
C TRP A 87 1.94 26.26 -4.14
N ALA A 88 2.38 25.09 -4.57
CA ALA A 88 2.49 24.71 -5.98
C ALA A 88 1.12 24.76 -6.69
N GLN A 89 0.05 24.30 -6.01
CA GLN A 89 -1.32 24.41 -6.53
C GLN A 89 -1.75 25.87 -6.73
N ILE A 90 -1.41 26.76 -5.79
CA ILE A 90 -1.72 28.19 -5.92
C ILE A 90 -0.96 28.79 -7.12
N MET A 91 0.32 28.45 -7.31
CA MET A 91 1.09 28.92 -8.45
C MET A 91 0.49 28.45 -9.78
N LEU A 92 0.11 27.17 -9.87
CA LEU A 92 -0.54 26.60 -11.05
C LEU A 92 -1.91 27.23 -11.36
N ASN A 93 -2.68 27.60 -10.35
CA ASN A 93 -3.96 28.27 -10.54
C ASN A 93 -3.78 29.71 -11.03
N ARG A 94 -2.69 30.37 -10.68
CA ARG A 94 -2.35 31.72 -11.15
C ARG A 94 -1.77 31.70 -12.56
N ASP A 95 -0.88 30.77 -12.83
CA ASP A 95 -0.26 30.57 -14.15
C ASP A 95 -0.05 29.08 -14.41
N ARG A 96 -0.81 28.56 -15.39
CA ARG A 96 -0.72 27.16 -15.81
C ARG A 96 0.63 26.81 -16.45
N THR A 97 1.37 27.80 -16.92
CA THR A 97 2.69 27.63 -17.55
C THR A 97 3.86 27.80 -16.58
N PHE A 98 3.60 28.09 -15.31
CA PHE A 98 4.61 28.36 -14.30
C PHE A 98 5.73 27.31 -14.25
N PHE A 99 5.38 26.02 -14.18
CA PHE A 99 6.36 24.93 -14.11
C PHE A 99 7.17 24.74 -15.39
N ARG A 100 6.78 25.34 -16.53
CA ARG A 100 7.61 25.32 -17.74
C ARG A 100 8.95 26.03 -17.55
N PHE A 101 9.01 26.96 -16.61
CA PHE A 101 10.19 27.76 -16.30
C PHE A 101 10.92 27.32 -15.03
N VAL A 102 10.48 26.21 -14.41
CA VAL A 102 11.12 25.62 -13.22
C VAL A 102 12.02 24.48 -13.68
N LEU A 103 13.30 24.53 -13.30
CA LEU A 103 14.25 23.45 -13.53
C LEU A 103 14.58 22.76 -12.20
N PHE A 104 14.45 21.44 -12.16
CA PHE A 104 14.91 20.62 -11.04
C PHE A 104 16.25 20.00 -11.39
N SER A 105 17.20 20.08 -10.45
CA SER A 105 18.50 19.42 -10.54
C SER A 105 18.72 18.56 -9.30
N ASP A 106 19.38 17.42 -9.46
CA ASP A 106 19.89 16.60 -8.38
C ASP A 106 21.41 16.39 -8.50
N GLU A 107 22.01 15.89 -7.43
CA GLU A 107 23.41 15.48 -7.43
C GLU A 107 23.46 13.94 -7.41
N ALA A 108 24.20 13.36 -8.35
CA ALA A 108 24.37 11.92 -8.46
C ALA A 108 25.84 11.54 -8.22
N THR A 109 26.07 10.62 -7.28
CA THR A 109 27.41 10.10 -6.99
C THR A 109 27.69 8.85 -7.81
N PHE A 110 28.71 8.90 -8.67
CA PHE A 110 29.16 7.76 -9.46
C PHE A 110 30.38 7.10 -8.81
N HIS A 111 30.32 5.79 -8.60
CA HIS A 111 31.43 5.01 -8.05
C HIS A 111 32.01 4.12 -9.15
N ASN A 112 33.33 4.14 -9.32
CA ASN A 112 34.01 3.26 -10.27
C ASN A 112 34.32 1.92 -9.59
N THR A 113 33.65 0.85 -10.02
CA THR A 113 34.01 -0.52 -9.65
C THR A 113 35.12 -1.01 -10.57
N ARG A 114 36.36 -0.66 -10.24
CA ARG A 114 37.57 -1.35 -10.68
C ARG A 114 38.28 -1.94 -9.48
#